data_AF-A0A166VHG3-F1
#
_entry.id   AF-A0A166VHG3-F1
#
_cell.length_a   1.000
_cell.length_b   1.000
_cell.length_c   1.000
_cell.angle_alpha   90.00
_cell.angle_beta   90.00
_cell.angle_gamma   90.00
#
_symmetry.space_group_name_H-M   'P 1'
#
loop_
_entity.id
_entity.type
_entity.pdbx_description
1 polymer ?
#
loop_
_entity_poly.entity_id
_entity_poly.type
_entity_poly.pdbx_seq_one_letter_code
_entity_poly.pdbx_strand_id
1 'polypeptide(L)'
;MLKVELMTGFAHLRDEATVDALSLHSQAVALANQKEGGYLEALADSLPASDSLYISSVDTLFKRYEAGFGPIKDFLLGLKFISNHRGGNIKVRVNIFVFAFLAHAKNLDLMFCTEVSANHKGRFLSWQNTIDGLVLFELKGRTITNDRIGLAEPYLKLRKILERDSTRNELALLALLTFSSPMQEEEILKVLGGSHSGLKALLFTLLDTGVVTKSFGLVTINEKYIPIAVFFVRAKLGVDLMALAKRWV
;
A
#
# COMPACT_ATOMS: atom_id res chain seq x y z
N MET A 1 4.66 -24.21 0.50
CA MET A 1 5.50 -23.18 1.16
C MET A 1 4.96 -21.78 0.83
N LEU A 2 4.83 -20.89 1.83
CA LEU A 2 4.37 -19.51 1.62
C LEU A 2 5.52 -18.59 1.21
N LYS A 3 5.33 -17.81 0.15
CA LYS A 3 6.26 -16.74 -0.29
C LYS A 3 5.55 -15.39 -0.35
N VAL A 4 6.29 -14.33 -0.06
CA VAL A 4 5.82 -12.94 -0.19
C VAL A 4 6.53 -12.28 -1.37
N GLU A 5 5.78 -11.96 -2.41
CA GLU A 5 6.24 -11.21 -3.56
C GLU A 5 6.03 -9.70 -3.31
N LEU A 6 7.11 -8.93 -3.27
CA LEU A 6 7.05 -7.49 -3.05
C LEU A 6 6.83 -6.75 -4.35
N MET A 7 5.84 -5.89 -4.35
CA MET A 7 5.38 -5.14 -5.51
C MET A 7 5.62 -3.64 -5.31
N THR A 8 5.92 -2.94 -6.39
CA THR A 8 5.94 -1.47 -6.44
C THR A 8 4.71 -0.94 -7.18
N GLY A 9 3.92 -0.11 -6.52
CA GLY A 9 2.69 0.47 -7.08
C GLY A 9 1.46 -0.34 -6.67
N PHE A 10 0.44 -0.31 -7.54
CA PHE A 10 -0.89 -0.85 -7.28
C PHE A 10 -1.37 -1.77 -8.40
N ALA A 11 -0.53 -2.05 -9.40
CA ALA A 11 -0.88 -2.88 -10.56
C ALA A 11 -1.30 -4.32 -10.18
N HIS A 12 -0.80 -4.87 -9.07
CA HIS A 12 -1.14 -6.22 -8.60
C HIS A 12 -2.59 -6.38 -8.15
N LEU A 13 -3.30 -5.27 -7.96
CA LEU A 13 -4.68 -5.23 -7.47
C LEU A 13 -5.71 -5.43 -8.59
N ARG A 14 -5.26 -5.52 -9.85
CA ARG A 14 -6.11 -5.70 -11.03
C ARG A 14 -5.81 -7.01 -11.77
N ASP A 15 -5.06 -7.92 -11.15
CA ASP A 15 -4.70 -9.19 -11.78
C ASP A 15 -5.83 -10.21 -11.59
N GLU A 16 -6.57 -10.49 -12.65
CA GLU A 16 -7.70 -11.43 -12.68
C GLU A 16 -7.29 -12.87 -12.35
N ALA A 17 -6.01 -13.22 -12.48
CA ALA A 17 -5.50 -14.56 -12.16
C ALA A 17 -5.17 -14.75 -10.66
N THR A 18 -5.63 -13.84 -9.80
CA THR A 18 -5.31 -13.86 -8.36
C THR A 18 -6.56 -13.91 -7.48
N VAL A 19 -6.40 -14.51 -6.30
CA VAL A 19 -7.42 -14.51 -5.25
C VAL A 19 -7.28 -13.21 -4.45
N ASP A 20 -8.37 -12.46 -4.35
CA ASP A 20 -8.41 -11.22 -3.56
C ASP A 20 -8.38 -11.52 -2.06
N ALA A 21 -7.39 -10.98 -1.35
CA ALA A 21 -7.21 -11.24 0.07
C ALA A 21 -8.32 -10.66 0.95
N LEU A 22 -8.91 -9.52 0.58
CA LEU A 22 -9.99 -8.90 1.34
C LEU A 22 -11.24 -9.79 1.33
N SER A 23 -11.59 -10.28 0.14
CA SER A 23 -12.70 -11.20 -0.07
C SER A 23 -12.48 -12.50 0.70
N LEU A 24 -11.27 -13.07 0.61
CA LEU A 24 -10.91 -14.29 1.32
C LEU A 24 -10.97 -14.10 2.86
N HIS A 25 -10.42 -12.99 3.35
CA HIS A 25 -10.47 -12.66 4.78
C HIS A 25 -11.90 -12.45 5.27
N SER A 26 -12.74 -11.74 4.51
CA SER A 26 -14.13 -11.47 4.88
C SER A 26 -14.97 -12.75 4.94
N GLN A 27 -14.76 -13.67 4.00
CA GLN A 27 -15.38 -15.00 4.01
C GLN A 27 -14.94 -15.80 5.24
N ALA A 28 -13.63 -15.82 5.53
CA ALA A 28 -13.09 -16.52 6.68
C ALA A 28 -13.63 -15.96 8.01
N VAL A 29 -13.75 -14.64 8.15
CA VAL A 29 -14.34 -13.99 9.33
C VAL A 29 -15.82 -14.35 9.49
N ALA A 30 -16.60 -14.35 8.40
CA ALA A 30 -18.02 -14.70 8.45
C ALA A 30 -18.24 -16.17 8.87
N LEU A 31 -17.34 -17.08 8.45
CA LEU A 31 -17.42 -18.50 8.74
C LEU A 31 -16.75 -18.88 10.08
N ALA A 32 -15.89 -18.05 10.65
CA ALA A 32 -15.09 -18.37 11.83
C ALA A 32 -15.93 -18.83 13.03
N ASN A 33 -17.10 -18.24 13.24
CA ASN A 33 -18.00 -18.61 14.34
C ASN A 33 -18.77 -19.92 14.12
N GLN A 34 -18.74 -20.46 12.90
CA GLN A 34 -19.43 -21.68 12.50
C GLN A 34 -18.48 -22.89 12.42
N LYS A 35 -17.18 -22.69 12.67
CA LYS A 35 -16.12 -23.70 12.54
C LYS A 35 -15.49 -23.97 13.90
N GLU A 36 -15.30 -25.24 14.25
CA GLU A 36 -14.68 -25.64 15.53
C GLU A 36 -13.23 -25.15 15.64
N GLY A 37 -12.49 -25.15 14.52
CA GLY A 37 -11.13 -24.60 14.41
C GLY A 37 -11.06 -23.09 14.21
N GLY A 38 -12.20 -22.38 14.33
CA GLY A 38 -12.28 -20.94 14.23
C GLY A 38 -11.82 -20.36 12.90
N TYR A 39 -11.16 -19.21 12.95
CA TYR A 39 -10.72 -18.47 11.76
C TYR A 39 -9.73 -19.26 10.87
N LEU A 40 -8.85 -20.07 11.46
CA LEU A 40 -7.82 -20.78 10.70
C LEU A 40 -8.43 -21.87 9.80
N GLU A 41 -9.39 -22.63 10.34
CA GLU A 41 -10.12 -23.65 9.58
C GLU A 41 -11.02 -22.98 8.52
N ALA A 42 -11.73 -21.91 8.89
CA ALA A 42 -12.54 -21.13 7.97
C ALA A 42 -11.71 -20.56 6.79
N LEU A 43 -10.50 -20.06 7.06
CA LEU A 43 -9.58 -19.58 6.03
C LEU A 43 -9.10 -20.72 5.13
N ALA A 44 -8.77 -21.87 5.71
CA ALA A 44 -8.32 -23.04 4.97
C ALA A 44 -9.41 -23.57 4.02
N ASP A 45 -10.67 -23.55 4.44
CA ASP A 45 -11.82 -23.97 3.64
C ASP A 45 -12.20 -22.97 2.54
N SER A 46 -11.91 -21.69 2.76
CA SER A 46 -12.19 -20.63 1.78
C SER A 46 -11.15 -20.57 0.65
N LEU A 47 -10.00 -21.25 0.80
CA LEU A 47 -8.96 -21.29 -0.23
C LEU A 47 -9.39 -22.17 -1.41
N PRO A 48 -9.20 -21.71 -2.66
CA PRO A 48 -9.46 -22.55 -3.82
C PRO A 48 -8.57 -23.80 -3.82
N ALA A 49 -9.12 -24.92 -4.31
CA ALA A 49 -8.36 -26.14 -4.52
C ALA A 49 -7.40 -25.95 -5.70
N SER A 50 -6.15 -25.58 -5.42
CA SER A 50 -5.06 -25.45 -6.40
C SER A 50 -3.71 -25.74 -5.75
N ASP A 51 -2.80 -26.37 -6.50
CA ASP A 51 -1.42 -26.64 -6.07
C ASP A 51 -0.58 -25.36 -5.96
N SER A 52 -0.96 -24.33 -6.73
CA SER A 52 -0.32 -23.02 -6.74
C SER A 52 -1.37 -21.91 -6.67
N LEU A 53 -1.27 -21.07 -5.64
CA LEU A 53 -2.20 -19.99 -5.37
C LEU A 53 -1.47 -18.65 -5.33
N TYR A 54 -2.01 -17.67 -6.04
CA TYR A 54 -1.55 -16.29 -5.99
C TYR A 54 -2.61 -15.44 -5.30
N ILE A 55 -2.25 -14.81 -4.20
CA ILE A 55 -3.13 -13.96 -3.41
C ILE A 55 -2.66 -12.51 -3.58
N SER A 56 -3.55 -11.62 -3.99
CA SER A 56 -3.30 -10.20 -4.20
C SER A 56 -4.03 -9.34 -3.16
N SER A 57 -3.87 -8.02 -3.25
CA SER A 57 -4.59 -7.06 -2.41
C SER A 57 -4.41 -7.21 -0.90
N VAL A 58 -3.34 -7.85 -0.44
CA VAL A 58 -3.07 -8.02 1.01
C VAL A 58 -2.90 -6.68 1.71
N ASP A 59 -2.41 -5.67 1.00
CA ASP A 59 -2.28 -4.29 1.47
C ASP A 59 -3.62 -3.70 1.93
N THR A 60 -4.75 -4.19 1.40
CA THR A 60 -6.07 -3.73 1.84
C THR A 60 -6.45 -4.24 3.23
N LEU A 61 -5.81 -5.31 3.70
CA LEU A 61 -5.88 -5.78 5.10
C LEU A 61 -4.98 -4.95 6.02
N PHE A 62 -4.02 -4.22 5.44
CA PHE A 62 -3.23 -3.20 6.14
C PHE A 62 -4.06 -1.92 6.28
N LYS A 63 -5.09 -1.98 7.13
CA LYS A 63 -5.90 -0.81 7.49
C LYS A 63 -5.86 -0.62 9.00
N ARG A 64 -5.66 0.63 9.41
CA ARG A 64 -5.63 1.06 10.81
C ARG A 64 -7.06 1.09 11.37
N TYR A 65 -7.68 -0.08 11.50
CA TYR A 65 -8.93 -0.23 12.27
C TYR A 65 -8.60 -0.27 13.77
N GLU A 66 -9.63 -0.22 14.61
CA GLU A 66 -9.53 -0.37 16.07
C GLU A 66 -8.72 -1.63 16.49
N ALA A 67 -8.70 -2.67 15.65
CA ALA A 67 -7.92 -3.90 15.84
C ALA A 67 -6.41 -3.78 15.53
N GLY A 68 -5.92 -2.61 15.08
CA GLY A 68 -4.53 -2.41 14.69
C GLY A 68 -4.10 -3.26 13.49
N PHE A 69 -2.84 -3.69 13.45
CA PHE A 69 -2.27 -4.51 12.36
C PHE A 69 -2.55 -6.02 12.52
N GLY A 70 -3.48 -6.41 13.40
CA GLY A 70 -3.86 -7.80 13.64
C GLY A 70 -4.32 -8.54 12.38
N PRO A 71 -5.27 -8.00 11.60
CA PRO A 71 -5.87 -8.71 10.46
C PRO A 71 -4.85 -9.20 9.43
N ILE A 72 -3.96 -8.32 8.96
CA ILE A 72 -2.92 -8.71 8.00
C ILE A 72 -1.93 -9.72 8.58
N LYS A 73 -1.57 -9.59 9.85
CA LYS A 73 -0.64 -10.51 10.53
C LYS A 73 -1.28 -11.89 10.68
N ASP A 74 -2.51 -11.97 11.18
CA ASP A 74 -3.23 -13.21 11.42
C ASP A 74 -3.56 -13.91 10.09
N PHE A 75 -3.89 -13.14 9.05
CA PHE A 75 -4.06 -13.65 7.69
C PHE A 75 -2.78 -14.27 7.13
N LEU A 76 -1.65 -13.54 7.15
CA LEU A 76 -0.37 -14.04 6.64
C LEU A 76 0.14 -15.26 7.43
N LEU A 77 0.01 -15.25 8.75
CA LEU A 77 0.38 -16.39 9.60
C LEU A 77 -0.52 -17.61 9.36
N GLY A 78 -1.82 -17.39 9.20
CA GLY A 78 -2.78 -18.45 8.85
C GLY A 78 -2.42 -19.09 7.52
N LEU A 79 -2.17 -18.30 6.48
CA LEU A 79 -1.71 -18.81 5.18
C LEU A 79 -0.39 -19.58 5.28
N LYS A 80 0.55 -19.13 6.12
CA LYS A 80 1.81 -19.85 6.35
C LYS A 80 1.56 -21.22 6.95
N PHE A 81 0.72 -21.27 7.99
CA PHE A 81 0.35 -22.52 8.65
C PHE A 81 -0.31 -23.48 7.66
N ILE A 82 -1.31 -23.01 6.92
CA ILE A 82 -2.03 -23.81 5.92
C ILE A 82 -1.09 -24.32 4.82
N SER A 83 -0.22 -23.46 4.30
CA SER A 83 0.75 -23.83 3.24
C SER A 83 1.75 -24.89 3.71
N ASN A 84 2.15 -24.86 4.98
CA ASN A 84 3.06 -25.85 5.56
C ASN A 84 2.36 -27.20 5.79
N HIS A 85 1.07 -27.22 6.12
CA HIS A 85 0.32 -28.45 6.38
C HIS A 85 -0.19 -29.13 5.11
N ARG A 86 -0.73 -28.35 4.15
CA ARG A 86 -1.29 -28.88 2.90
C ARG A 86 -0.24 -29.11 1.81
N GLY A 87 1.00 -28.65 2.00
CA GLY A 87 2.08 -28.77 1.01
C GLY A 87 1.95 -27.85 -0.22
N GLY A 88 0.86 -27.09 -0.35
CA GLY A 88 0.62 -26.19 -1.47
C GLY A 88 1.54 -24.96 -1.51
N ASN A 89 1.81 -24.44 -2.71
CA ASN A 89 2.60 -23.22 -2.91
C ASN A 89 1.68 -22.00 -2.94
N ILE A 90 1.76 -21.18 -1.88
CA ILE A 90 0.99 -19.94 -1.79
C ILE A 90 1.97 -18.78 -1.99
N LYS A 91 1.70 -17.91 -2.94
CA LYS A 91 2.42 -16.67 -3.15
C LYS A 91 1.51 -15.49 -2.87
N VAL A 92 1.98 -14.58 -2.02
CA VAL A 92 1.23 -13.42 -1.59
C VAL A 92 1.90 -12.17 -2.11
N ARG A 93 1.15 -11.31 -2.80
CA ARG A 93 1.66 -10.03 -3.31
C ARG A 93 1.35 -8.90 -2.34
N VAL A 94 2.39 -8.16 -1.94
CA VAL A 94 2.32 -7.08 -0.96
C VAL A 94 3.08 -5.88 -1.48
N ASN A 95 2.53 -4.69 -1.31
CA ASN A 95 3.24 -3.44 -1.58
C ASN A 95 4.49 -3.35 -0.70
N ILE A 96 5.61 -2.98 -1.32
CA ILE A 96 6.91 -2.96 -0.66
C ILE A 96 6.95 -2.03 0.56
N PHE A 97 6.22 -0.90 0.55
CA PHE A 97 6.19 0.03 1.68
C PHE A 97 5.39 -0.52 2.86
N VAL A 98 4.29 -1.24 2.58
CA VAL A 98 3.51 -1.94 3.61
C VAL A 98 4.35 -3.03 4.26
N PHE A 99 4.99 -3.87 3.44
CA PHE A 99 5.85 -4.93 3.95
C PHE A 99 7.01 -4.37 4.78
N ALA A 100 7.68 -3.32 4.29
CA ALA A 100 8.77 -2.68 5.01
C ALA A 100 8.32 -2.16 6.38
N PHE A 101 7.20 -1.45 6.42
CA PHE A 101 6.63 -0.97 7.68
C PHE A 101 6.35 -2.13 8.65
N LEU A 102 5.71 -3.19 8.17
CA LEU A 102 5.37 -4.37 8.96
C LEU A 102 6.60 -5.14 9.46
N ALA A 103 7.63 -5.27 8.62
CA ALA A 103 8.89 -5.88 9.01
C ALA A 103 9.53 -5.12 10.17
N HIS A 104 9.61 -3.78 10.07
CA HIS A 104 10.17 -2.96 11.14
C HIS A 104 9.31 -2.92 12.40
N ALA A 105 7.97 -2.87 12.27
CA ALA A 105 7.08 -2.71 13.41
C ALA A 105 6.75 -4.04 14.13
N LYS A 106 6.82 -5.17 13.42
CA LYS A 106 6.31 -6.47 13.88
C LYS A 106 7.23 -7.66 13.55
N ASN A 107 8.45 -7.42 13.06
CA ASN A 107 9.43 -8.47 12.72
C ASN A 107 8.90 -9.51 11.73
N LEU A 108 8.01 -9.08 10.82
CA LEU A 108 7.43 -9.95 9.79
C LEU A 108 8.50 -10.55 8.86
N ASP A 109 9.63 -9.87 8.65
CA ASP A 109 10.75 -10.38 7.86
C ASP A 109 11.37 -11.67 8.40
N LEU A 110 11.27 -11.93 9.71
CA LEU A 110 11.76 -13.18 10.31
C LEU A 110 10.86 -14.38 9.98
N MET A 111 9.64 -14.13 9.52
CA MET A 111 8.61 -15.15 9.38
C MET A 111 8.34 -15.56 7.93
N PHE A 112 8.73 -14.75 6.94
CA PHE A 112 8.35 -14.97 5.55
C PHE A 112 9.55 -14.86 4.60
N CYS A 113 9.62 -15.77 3.62
CA CYS A 113 10.55 -15.65 2.51
C CYS A 113 10.04 -14.59 1.53
N THR A 114 10.84 -13.57 1.26
CA THR A 114 10.49 -12.49 0.33
C THR A 114 11.17 -12.65 -1.02
N GLU A 115 10.50 -12.24 -2.08
CA GLU A 115 11.03 -12.16 -3.44
C GLU A 115 10.59 -10.86 -4.11
N VAL A 116 11.44 -10.27 -4.95
CA VAL A 116 11.14 -9.03 -5.69
C VAL A 116 11.59 -9.20 -7.12
N SER A 117 10.67 -9.04 -8.07
CA SER A 117 11.00 -9.16 -9.50
C SER A 117 11.87 -7.99 -9.99
N ALA A 118 12.67 -8.23 -11.04
CA ALA A 118 13.57 -7.22 -11.59
C ALA A 118 12.85 -5.92 -12.02
N ASN A 119 11.61 -6.04 -12.53
CA ASN A 119 10.79 -4.89 -12.90
C ASN A 119 10.48 -4.01 -11.67
N HIS A 120 10.06 -4.62 -10.56
CA HIS A 120 9.75 -3.87 -9.34
C HIS A 120 10.99 -3.24 -8.71
N LYS A 121 12.13 -3.92 -8.75
CA LYS A 121 13.42 -3.36 -8.35
C LYS A 121 13.82 -2.15 -9.20
N GLY A 122 13.73 -2.26 -10.53
CA GLY A 122 14.01 -1.16 -11.45
C GLY A 122 13.11 0.06 -11.20
N ARG A 123 11.81 -0.17 -10.98
CA ARG A 123 10.85 0.89 -10.63
C ARG A 123 11.20 1.57 -9.31
N PHE A 124 11.57 0.80 -8.27
CA PHE A 124 11.98 1.34 -6.98
C PHE A 124 13.22 2.24 -7.10
N LEU A 125 14.24 1.81 -7.85
CA LEU A 125 15.44 2.62 -8.08
C LEU A 125 15.12 3.89 -8.89
N SER A 126 14.21 3.80 -9.86
CA SER A 126 13.72 4.98 -10.59
C SER A 126 13.00 5.98 -9.67
N TRP A 127 12.18 5.49 -8.73
CA TRP A 127 11.55 6.34 -7.72
C TRP A 127 12.57 6.99 -6.79
N GLN A 128 13.60 6.26 -6.35
CA GLN A 128 14.68 6.82 -5.53
C GLN A 128 15.38 7.98 -6.26
N ASN A 129 15.77 7.77 -7.52
CA ASN A 129 16.41 8.81 -8.34
C ASN A 129 15.50 10.03 -8.53
N THR A 130 14.19 9.81 -8.65
CA THR A 130 13.20 10.89 -8.76
C THR A 130 13.14 11.71 -7.47
N ILE A 131 13.08 11.04 -6.32
CA ILE A 131 13.09 11.68 -5.00
C ILE A 131 14.38 12.47 -4.77
N ASP A 132 15.54 11.91 -5.12
CA ASP A 132 16.82 12.60 -5.02
C ASP A 132 16.86 13.85 -5.93
N GLY A 133 16.24 13.77 -7.12
CA GLY A 133 16.02 14.91 -8.00
C GLY A 133 15.17 16.01 -7.35
N LEU A 134 14.07 15.65 -6.68
CA LEU A 134 13.23 16.60 -5.94
C LEU A 134 13.98 17.25 -4.77
N VAL A 135 14.80 16.48 -4.04
CA VAL A 135 15.66 17.03 -2.98
C VAL A 135 16.64 18.06 -3.54
N LEU A 136 17.27 17.78 -4.69
CA LEU A 136 18.18 18.73 -5.33
C LEU A 136 17.48 19.96 -5.89
N PHE A 137 16.24 19.81 -6.39
CA PHE A 137 15.39 20.94 -6.79
C PHE A 137 15.15 21.87 -5.59
N GLU A 138 14.75 21.30 -4.45
CA GLU A 138 14.47 22.06 -3.22
C GLU A 138 15.69 22.76 -2.62
N LEU A 139 16.81 22.05 -2.52
CA LEU A 139 18.00 22.58 -1.84
C LEU A 139 18.82 23.54 -2.70
N LYS A 140 18.79 23.38 -4.03
CA LYS A 140 19.71 24.06 -4.94
C LYS A 140 19.03 24.82 -6.08
N GLY A 141 17.70 24.85 -6.13
CA GLY A 141 16.94 25.46 -7.21
C GLY A 141 17.22 24.83 -8.59
N ARG A 142 17.78 23.60 -8.62
CA ARG A 142 18.09 22.92 -9.88
C ARG A 142 16.79 22.52 -10.56
N THR A 143 16.66 22.81 -11.86
CA THR A 143 15.53 22.31 -12.66
C THR A 143 15.41 20.80 -12.52
N ILE A 144 14.18 20.29 -12.45
CA ILE A 144 13.92 18.85 -12.40
C ILE A 144 14.32 18.27 -13.77
N THR A 145 15.58 17.86 -13.91
CA THR A 145 16.19 17.47 -15.19
C THR A 145 15.63 16.17 -15.78
N ASN A 146 14.85 15.41 -14.98
CA ASN A 146 14.14 14.20 -15.40
C ASN A 146 12.66 14.45 -15.75
N ASP A 147 12.30 15.64 -16.25
CA ASP A 147 10.91 15.99 -16.58
C ASP A 147 10.30 15.23 -17.79
N ARG A 148 10.89 14.10 -18.21
CA ARG A 148 10.28 13.21 -19.22
C ARG A 148 8.89 12.71 -18.79
N ILE A 149 8.55 12.81 -17.51
CA ILE A 149 7.31 12.31 -16.92
C ILE A 149 6.32 13.46 -16.61
N GLY A 150 6.69 14.74 -16.81
CA GLY A 150 5.85 15.88 -16.45
C GLY A 150 5.59 15.92 -14.94
N LEU A 151 6.66 15.97 -14.14
CA LEU A 151 6.62 15.91 -12.67
C LEU A 151 6.48 17.29 -12.04
N ALA A 152 7.01 18.33 -12.70
CA ALA A 152 7.13 19.66 -12.11
C ALA A 152 5.78 20.27 -11.73
N GLU A 153 4.81 20.26 -12.64
CA GLU A 153 3.50 20.86 -12.39
C GLU A 153 2.72 20.15 -11.24
N PRO A 154 2.53 18.81 -11.26
CA PRO A 154 1.90 18.09 -10.15
C PRO A 154 2.61 18.30 -8.81
N TYR A 155 3.95 18.31 -8.84
CA TYR A 155 4.78 18.58 -7.66
C TYR A 155 4.50 19.97 -7.08
N LEU A 156 4.56 21.02 -7.90
CA LEU A 156 4.36 22.40 -7.46
C LEU A 156 2.93 22.64 -6.95
N LYS A 157 1.92 22.05 -7.60
CA LYS A 157 0.53 22.12 -7.12
C LYS A 157 0.38 21.50 -5.73
N LEU A 158 0.90 20.29 -5.56
CA LEU A 158 0.84 19.61 -4.27
C LEU A 158 1.67 20.33 -3.20
N ARG A 159 2.85 20.83 -3.56
CA ARG A 159 3.70 21.63 -2.67
C ARG A 159 2.95 22.82 -2.09
N LYS A 160 2.32 23.62 -2.96
CA LYS A 160 1.55 24.82 -2.57
C LYS A 160 0.42 24.49 -1.61
N ILE A 161 -0.19 23.31 -1.74
CA ILE A 161 -1.18 22.84 -0.77
C ILE A 161 -0.48 22.56 0.54
N LEU A 162 0.54 21.69 0.56
CA LEU A 162 1.23 21.16 1.74
C LEU A 162 2.14 22.16 2.49
N GLU A 163 2.34 23.36 1.95
CA GLU A 163 3.00 24.47 2.64
C GLU A 163 2.08 25.20 3.61
N ARG A 164 0.75 25.06 3.49
CA ARG A 164 -0.19 25.71 4.40
C ARG A 164 -0.15 25.06 5.80
N ASP A 165 -0.40 25.86 6.83
CA ASP A 165 -0.40 25.39 8.23
C ASP A 165 -1.50 24.36 8.51
N SER A 166 -2.61 24.40 7.77
CA SER A 166 -3.78 23.55 7.98
C SER A 166 -3.78 22.22 7.18
N THR A 167 -2.63 21.72 6.74
CA THR A 167 -2.50 20.61 5.77
C THR A 167 -2.52 19.20 6.35
N ARG A 168 -2.91 19.09 7.63
CA ARG A 168 -2.85 17.82 8.36
C ARG A 168 -3.64 16.70 7.66
N ASN A 169 -4.81 17.01 7.11
CA ASN A 169 -5.68 16.02 6.50
C ASN A 169 -5.19 15.61 5.11
N GLU A 170 -4.63 16.54 4.34
CA GLU A 170 -3.98 16.32 3.05
C GLU A 170 -2.77 15.40 3.22
N LEU A 171 -1.91 15.68 4.19
CA LEU A 171 -0.76 14.84 4.52
C LEU A 171 -1.20 13.46 5.01
N ALA A 172 -2.20 13.39 5.88
CA ALA A 172 -2.71 12.13 6.40
C ALA A 172 -3.30 11.27 5.27
N LEU A 173 -4.07 11.86 4.36
CA LEU A 173 -4.62 11.15 3.21
C LEU A 173 -3.53 10.71 2.23
N LEU A 174 -2.54 11.57 1.96
CA LEU A 174 -1.41 11.22 1.08
C LEU A 174 -0.60 10.05 1.66
N ALA A 175 -0.32 10.08 2.96
CA ALA A 175 0.33 8.98 3.65
C ALA A 175 -0.52 7.71 3.59
N LEU A 176 -1.81 7.81 3.90
CA LEU A 176 -2.76 6.69 3.87
C LEU A 176 -2.80 6.03 2.48
N LEU A 177 -2.91 6.80 1.41
CA LEU A 177 -2.92 6.28 0.04
C LEU A 177 -1.56 5.71 -0.38
N THR A 178 -0.45 6.14 0.23
CA THR A 178 0.87 5.55 -0.08
C THR A 178 0.98 4.11 0.42
N PHE A 179 0.29 3.77 1.51
CA PHE A 179 0.29 2.42 2.08
C PHE A 179 -0.89 1.57 1.62
N SER A 180 -2.10 2.13 1.57
CA SER A 180 -3.34 1.33 1.56
C SER A 180 -4.21 1.59 0.33
N SER A 181 -3.65 2.23 -0.71
CA SER A 181 -4.36 2.51 -1.96
C SER A 181 -4.59 1.24 -2.80
N PRO A 182 -5.70 1.16 -3.55
CA PRO A 182 -6.77 2.15 -3.65
C PRO A 182 -7.76 2.04 -2.48
N MET A 183 -8.49 3.11 -2.21
CA MET A 183 -9.48 3.17 -1.14
C MET A 183 -10.80 3.78 -1.59
N GLN A 184 -11.91 3.31 -1.02
CA GLN A 184 -13.21 3.96 -1.17
C GLN A 184 -13.31 5.20 -0.26
N GLU A 185 -14.19 6.15 -0.61
CA GLU A 185 -14.40 7.35 0.21
C GLU A 185 -14.89 7.01 1.62
N GLU A 186 -15.77 6.01 1.74
CA GLU A 186 -16.28 5.53 3.02
C GLU A 186 -15.16 4.99 3.91
N GLU A 187 -14.16 4.34 3.32
CA GLU A 187 -13.00 3.82 4.04
C GLU A 187 -12.07 4.95 4.48
N ILE A 188 -11.83 5.93 3.61
CA ILE A 188 -11.04 7.11 3.93
C ILE A 188 -11.72 7.88 5.08
N LEU A 189 -13.03 8.07 5.01
CA LEU A 189 -13.79 8.77 6.05
C LEU A 189 -13.72 8.05 7.39
N LYS A 190 -13.80 6.71 7.39
CA LYS A 190 -13.64 5.91 8.61
C LYS A 190 -12.27 6.09 9.26
N VAL A 191 -11.20 6.21 8.46
CA VAL A 191 -9.82 6.32 8.95
C VAL A 191 -9.46 7.74 9.37
N LEU A 192 -9.81 8.74 8.56
CA LEU A 192 -9.48 10.16 8.83
C LEU A 192 -10.49 10.83 9.75
N GLY A 193 -11.70 10.28 9.87
CA GLY A 193 -12.83 10.90 10.56
C GLY A 193 -13.37 12.13 9.83
N GLY A 194 -14.28 12.84 10.49
CA GLY A 194 -14.87 14.08 9.98
C GLY A 194 -16.19 13.87 9.25
N SER A 195 -16.54 14.81 8.37
CA SER A 195 -17.80 14.81 7.62
C SER A 195 -17.59 14.46 6.14
N HIS A 196 -18.63 13.93 5.49
CA HIS A 196 -18.63 13.69 4.05
C HIS A 196 -18.32 14.96 3.23
N SER A 197 -18.81 16.12 3.65
CA SER A 197 -18.51 17.40 2.99
C SER A 197 -17.04 17.80 3.12
N GLY A 198 -16.44 17.58 4.29
CA GLY A 198 -15.02 17.80 4.52
C GLY A 198 -14.15 16.89 3.65
N LEU A 199 -14.51 15.60 3.56
CA LEU A 199 -13.81 14.65 2.68
C LEU A 199 -13.91 15.06 1.20
N LYS A 200 -15.09 15.50 0.74
CA LYS A 200 -15.25 15.97 -0.64
C LYS A 200 -14.34 17.17 -0.94
N ALA A 201 -14.27 18.15 -0.04
CA ALA A 201 -13.39 19.31 -0.21
C ALA A 201 -11.90 18.92 -0.21
N LEU A 202 -11.51 18.00 0.68
CA LEU A 202 -10.16 17.44 0.74
C LEU A 202 -9.79 16.73 -0.57
N LEU A 203 -10.67 15.83 -1.05
CA LEU A 203 -10.45 15.11 -2.29
C LEU A 203 -10.42 16.05 -3.48
N PHE A 204 -11.32 17.03 -3.57
CA PHE A 204 -11.29 18.03 -4.65
C PHE A 204 -9.93 18.73 -4.73
N THR A 205 -9.40 19.15 -3.58
CA THR A 205 -8.10 19.83 -3.49
C THR A 205 -6.94 18.94 -3.96
N LEU A 206 -6.93 17.66 -3.56
CA LEU A 206 -5.85 16.74 -3.95
C LEU A 206 -5.98 16.24 -5.39
N LEU A 207 -7.20 16.05 -5.89
CA LEU A 207 -7.45 15.61 -7.27
C LEU A 207 -6.97 16.66 -8.28
N ASP A 208 -7.10 17.95 -7.98
CA ASP A 208 -6.63 19.05 -8.84
C ASP A 208 -5.10 19.01 -9.08
N THR A 209 -4.34 18.39 -8.16
CA THR A 209 -2.89 18.22 -8.32
C THR A 209 -2.52 17.21 -9.41
N GLY A 210 -3.42 16.29 -9.75
CA GLY A 210 -3.15 15.13 -10.60
C GLY A 210 -2.30 14.03 -9.96
N VAL A 211 -1.77 14.24 -8.74
CA VAL A 211 -1.05 13.22 -7.95
C VAL A 211 -2.03 12.18 -7.43
N VAL A 212 -3.17 12.63 -6.91
CA VAL A 212 -4.29 11.78 -6.51
C VAL A 212 -5.29 11.72 -7.67
N THR A 213 -5.88 10.55 -7.87
CA THR A 213 -6.90 10.31 -8.90
C THR A 213 -8.05 9.51 -8.31
N LYS A 214 -9.23 9.62 -8.94
CA LYS A 214 -10.42 8.83 -8.58
C LYS A 214 -10.96 8.14 -9.83
N SER A 215 -11.03 6.81 -9.80
CA SER A 215 -11.55 6.00 -10.90
C SER A 215 -12.44 4.90 -10.34
N PHE A 216 -13.64 4.71 -10.90
CA PHE A 216 -14.61 3.70 -10.45
C PHE A 216 -14.90 3.75 -8.94
N GLY A 217 -15.00 4.95 -8.36
CA GLY A 217 -15.25 5.14 -6.93
C GLY A 217 -14.02 4.92 -6.03
N LEU A 218 -12.89 4.52 -6.58
CA LEU A 218 -11.65 4.28 -5.87
C LEU A 218 -10.68 5.45 -5.99
N VAL A 219 -10.18 5.93 -4.85
CA VAL A 219 -9.17 6.97 -4.73
C VAL A 219 -7.79 6.33 -4.65
N THR A 220 -6.84 6.80 -5.46
CA THR A 220 -5.48 6.27 -5.55
C THR A 220 -4.46 7.35 -5.87
N ILE A 221 -3.19 7.11 -5.57
CA ILE A 221 -2.08 7.89 -6.11
C ILE A 221 -1.76 7.36 -7.50
N ASN A 222 -1.68 8.26 -8.49
CA ASN A 222 -1.24 7.88 -9.82
C ASN A 222 0.19 7.30 -9.76
N GLU A 223 0.41 6.10 -10.30
CA GLU A 223 1.67 5.36 -10.11
C GLU A 223 2.92 6.16 -10.50
N LYS A 224 2.81 7.00 -11.54
CA LYS A 224 3.92 7.86 -11.98
C LYS A 224 4.30 8.94 -10.97
N TYR A 225 3.39 9.29 -10.06
CA TYR A 225 3.55 10.34 -9.05
C TYR A 225 3.71 9.81 -7.62
N ILE A 226 3.81 8.49 -7.43
CA ILE A 226 4.17 7.89 -6.13
C ILE A 226 5.45 8.52 -5.54
N PRO A 227 6.53 8.79 -6.31
CA PRO A 227 7.72 9.46 -5.77
C PRO A 227 7.43 10.82 -5.14
N ILE A 228 6.51 11.60 -5.71
CA ILE A 228 6.11 12.91 -5.18
C ILE A 228 5.41 12.71 -3.82
N ALA A 229 4.48 11.75 -3.74
CA ALA A 229 3.80 11.43 -2.49
C ALA A 229 4.78 10.99 -1.39
N VAL A 230 5.67 10.06 -1.71
CA VAL A 230 6.70 9.55 -0.80
C VAL A 230 7.63 10.67 -0.33
N PHE A 231 8.04 11.56 -1.24
CA PHE A 231 8.86 12.73 -0.91
C PHE A 231 8.19 13.60 0.16
N PHE A 232 6.91 13.95 0.00
CA PHE A 232 6.21 14.79 0.98
C PHE A 232 5.92 14.07 2.29
N VAL A 233 5.61 12.78 2.26
CA VAL A 233 5.47 11.95 3.48
C VAL A 233 6.77 11.98 4.28
N ARG A 234 7.93 11.82 3.62
CA ARG A 234 9.24 11.96 4.27
C ARG A 234 9.46 13.38 4.80
N ALA A 235 9.27 14.39 3.96
CA ALA A 235 9.60 15.78 4.29
C ALA A 235 8.73 16.37 5.42
N LYS A 236 7.46 15.94 5.52
CA LYS A 236 6.49 16.53 6.46
C LYS A 236 6.17 15.63 7.66
N LEU A 237 6.27 14.30 7.51
CA LEU A 237 5.99 13.35 8.59
C LEU A 237 7.27 12.67 9.13
N GLY A 238 8.42 12.88 8.49
CA GLY A 238 9.70 12.27 8.90
C GLY A 238 9.80 10.77 8.60
N VAL A 239 8.85 10.20 7.85
CA VAL A 239 8.82 8.77 7.54
C VAL A 239 9.51 8.51 6.20
N ASP A 240 10.72 7.97 6.24
CA ASP A 240 11.49 7.63 5.03
C ASP A 240 11.16 6.21 4.53
N LEU A 241 10.08 6.11 3.75
CA LEU A 241 9.60 4.84 3.19
C LEU A 241 10.61 4.16 2.26
N MET A 242 11.41 4.96 1.55
CA MET A 242 12.45 4.42 0.68
C MET A 242 13.57 3.80 1.51
N ALA A 243 14.03 4.49 2.56
CA ALA A 243 15.05 3.94 3.46
C ALA A 243 14.58 2.66 4.15
N LEU A 244 13.32 2.63 4.62
CA LEU A 244 12.73 1.43 5.19
C LEU A 244 12.74 0.28 4.16
N ALA A 245 12.21 0.51 2.96
CA ALA A 245 12.07 -0.52 1.93
C ALA A 245 13.40 -0.98 1.29
N LYS A 246 14.47 -0.20 1.39
CA LYS A 246 15.76 -0.45 0.71
C LYS A 246 16.37 -1.82 1.03
N ARG A 247 16.12 -2.37 2.21
CA ARG A 247 16.64 -3.69 2.62
C ARG A 247 16.20 -4.83 1.70
N TRP A 248 15.08 -4.68 1.01
CA TRP A 248 14.46 -5.75 0.22
C TRP A 248 14.59 -5.58 -1.30
N VAL A 249 15.22 -4.51 -1.78
CA VAL A 249 15.45 -4.22 -3.21
C VAL A 249 16.91 -4.45 -3.57
#